data_AF-A0A2M8GLR8-F1
#
_entry.id   AF-A0A2M8GLR8-F1
#
_cell.length_a   1.000
_cell.length_b   1.000
_cell.length_c   1.000
_cell.angle_alpha   90.00
_cell.angle_beta   90.00
_cell.angle_gamma   90.00
#
_symmetry.space_group_name_H-M   'P 1'
#
loop_
_entity.id
_entity.type
_entity.pdbx_description
1 polymer ?
#
loop_
_entity_poly.entity_id
_entity_poly.type
_entity_poly.pdbx_seq_one_letter_code
_entity_poly.pdbx_strand_id
1 'polypeptide(L)'
;MKNLIFIFRSAIDDFSRNKLRTFLTSLGILIGVFAVVVLIALGLGLKKYISDQFEAMGKNSLFLVPGRVLSGGSFTGGVSSIAGRFDDRDLQTLKKINNVIGVAPLAFKSTKIKGLLKEDFGDIMFSSETFSDIMGLEVDRGRFFDKSDVSKKAKVVVVGSKIAEDYYGSDEGAIGKKITIDDVKFTIIGVTKSKGGGGMGGFDYDSYLFAPYTTG
;
A
#
# COMPACT_ATOMS: atom_id res chain seq x y z
N MET A 1 1.57 -14.11 -57.77
CA MET A 1 2.17 -12.89 -57.18
C MET A 1 1.94 -11.62 -58.01
N LYS A 2 2.25 -11.59 -59.32
CA LYS A 2 2.09 -10.39 -60.17
C LYS A 2 0.67 -9.78 -60.16
N ASN A 3 -0.37 -10.62 -60.15
CA ASN A 3 -1.76 -10.15 -60.14
C ASN A 3 -2.17 -9.48 -58.81
N LEU A 4 -1.64 -9.95 -57.67
CA LEU A 4 -1.93 -9.34 -56.36
C LEU A 4 -1.29 -7.96 -56.23
N ILE A 5 -0.06 -7.81 -56.74
CA ILE A 5 0.66 -6.53 -56.76
C ILE A 5 -0.07 -5.51 -57.64
N PHE A 6 -0.61 -5.96 -58.79
CA PHE A 6 -1.40 -5.11 -59.68
C PHE A 6 -2.70 -4.61 -59.01
N ILE A 7 -3.47 -5.51 -58.39
CA ILE A 7 -4.71 -5.15 -57.69
C ILE A 7 -4.46 -4.17 -56.53
N PHE A 8 -3.40 -4.40 -55.75
CA PHE A 8 -3.03 -3.51 -54.65
C PHE A 8 -2.63 -2.11 -55.13
N ARG A 9 -1.86 -2.04 -56.23
CA ARG A 9 -1.45 -0.76 -56.83
C ARG A 9 -2.64 0.01 -57.41
N SER A 10 -3.56 -0.67 -58.10
CA SER A 10 -4.80 -0.05 -58.58
C SER A 10 -5.68 0.48 -57.43
N ALA A 11 -5.82 -0.28 -56.35
CA ALA A 11 -6.60 0.16 -55.19
C ALA A 11 -6.03 1.43 -54.53
N ILE A 12 -4.69 1.53 -54.41
CA ILE A 12 -4.01 2.72 -53.89
C ILE A 12 -4.20 3.92 -54.82
N ASP A 13 -4.06 3.72 -56.13
CA ASP A 13 -4.26 4.78 -57.12
C ASP A 13 -5.71 5.31 -57.04
N ASP A 14 -6.70 4.44 -56.88
CA ASP A 14 -8.11 4.83 -56.72
C ASP A 14 -8.38 5.59 -55.43
N PHE A 15 -7.77 5.20 -54.30
CA PHE A 15 -7.84 5.95 -53.05
C PHE A 15 -7.22 7.35 -53.14
N SER A 16 -6.15 7.49 -53.93
CA SER A 16 -5.45 8.76 -54.14
C SER A 16 -6.23 9.74 -55.03
N ARG A 17 -7.18 9.25 -55.85
CA ARG A 17 -8.04 10.08 -56.72
C ARG A 17 -9.12 10.81 -55.94
N ASN A 18 -9.62 10.25 -54.84
CA ASN A 18 -10.63 10.89 -53.99
C ASN A 18 -10.15 11.05 -52.54
N LYS A 19 -9.11 11.87 -52.37
CA LYS A 19 -8.39 12.07 -51.10
C LYS A 19 -9.31 12.47 -49.95
N LEU A 20 -10.26 13.40 -50.18
CA LEU A 20 -11.16 13.88 -49.13
C LEU A 20 -12.12 12.79 -48.67
N ARG A 21 -12.75 12.05 -49.60
CA ARG A 21 -13.68 10.98 -49.24
C ARG A 21 -12.95 9.86 -48.49
N THR A 22 -11.83 9.39 -49.03
CA THR A 22 -11.03 8.33 -48.41
C THR A 22 -10.52 8.74 -47.03
N PHE A 23 -10.11 10.00 -46.86
CA PHE A 23 -9.68 10.51 -45.56
C PHE A 23 -10.82 10.55 -44.56
N LEU A 24 -11.97 11.13 -44.91
CA LEU A 24 -13.11 11.27 -43.99
C LEU A 24 -13.70 9.93 -43.57
N THR A 25 -13.79 8.95 -44.48
CA THR A 25 -14.30 7.61 -44.15
C THR A 25 -13.31 6.83 -43.28
N SER A 26 -12.01 6.89 -43.59
CA SER A 26 -10.97 6.24 -42.78
C SER A 26 -10.87 6.88 -41.40
N LEU A 27 -11.00 8.20 -41.30
CA LEU A 27 -11.01 8.93 -40.04
C LEU A 27 -12.19 8.51 -39.15
N GLY A 28 -13.38 8.32 -39.73
CA GLY A 28 -14.54 7.82 -39.00
C GLY A 28 -14.32 6.43 -38.39
N ILE A 29 -13.75 5.51 -39.17
CA ILE A 29 -13.40 4.16 -38.69
C ILE A 29 -12.32 4.25 -37.61
N LEU A 30 -11.30 5.08 -37.80
CA LEU A 30 -10.19 5.25 -36.86
C LEU A 30 -10.69 5.77 -35.51
N ILE A 31 -11.52 6.83 -35.50
CA ILE A 31 -12.09 7.38 -34.27
C ILE A 31 -13.00 6.34 -33.59
N GLY A 32 -13.82 5.61 -34.37
CA GLY A 32 -14.71 4.59 -33.83
C GLY A 32 -13.97 3.45 -33.13
N VAL A 33 -12.95 2.87 -33.79
CA VAL A 33 -12.13 1.81 -33.20
C VAL A 33 -11.32 2.35 -32.01
N PHE A 34 -10.77 3.56 -32.12
CA PHE A 34 -9.99 4.18 -31.05
C PHE A 34 -10.83 4.38 -29.79
N ALA A 35 -12.06 4.90 -29.91
CA ALA A 35 -12.96 5.10 -28.78
C ALA A 35 -13.28 3.79 -28.05
N VAL A 36 -13.53 2.71 -28.80
CA VAL A 36 -13.80 1.37 -28.23
C VAL A 36 -12.57 0.82 -27.51
N VAL A 37 -11.39 0.91 -28.11
CA VAL A 37 -10.13 0.43 -27.51
C VAL A 37 -9.82 1.19 -26.22
N VAL A 38 -9.93 2.53 -26.24
CA VAL A 38 -9.71 3.37 -25.06
C VAL A 38 -10.69 3.01 -23.95
N LEU A 39 -11.98 2.86 -24.25
CA LEU A 39 -12.99 2.51 -23.26
C LEU A 39 -12.71 1.14 -22.61
N ILE A 40 -12.32 0.14 -23.40
CA ILE A 40 -11.96 -1.19 -22.88
C ILE A 40 -10.70 -1.11 -22.01
N ALA A 41 -9.67 -0.40 -22.47
CA ALA A 41 -8.42 -0.24 -21.72
C ALA A 41 -8.65 0.45 -20.37
N LEU A 42 -9.46 1.52 -20.34
CA LEU A 42 -9.83 2.21 -19.11
C LEU A 42 -10.66 1.31 -18.18
N GLY A 43 -11.63 0.58 -18.72
CA GLY A 43 -12.47 -0.32 -17.93
C GLY A 43 -11.65 -1.44 -17.26
N LEU A 44 -10.75 -2.07 -18.00
CA LEU A 44 -9.85 -3.10 -17.47
C LEU A 44 -8.83 -2.53 -16.49
N GLY A 45 -8.28 -1.35 -16.78
CA GLY A 45 -7.34 -0.64 -15.91
C GLY A 45 -7.98 -0.29 -14.57
N LEU A 46 -9.19 0.29 -14.58
CA LEU A 46 -9.91 0.63 -13.36
C LEU A 46 -10.29 -0.62 -12.55
N LYS A 47 -10.76 -1.68 -13.22
CA LYS A 47 -11.06 -2.95 -12.55
C LYS A 47 -9.83 -3.51 -11.84
N LYS A 48 -8.68 -3.50 -12.51
CA LYS A 48 -7.41 -3.94 -11.92
C LYS A 48 -7.01 -3.05 -10.75
N TYR A 49 -7.02 -1.73 -10.93
CA TYR A 49 -6.70 -0.78 -9.86
C TYR A 49 -7.55 -1.01 -8.61
N ILE A 50 -8.88 -1.13 -8.77
CA ILE A 50 -9.79 -1.40 -7.64
C ILE A 50 -9.44 -2.75 -7.00
N SER A 51 -9.22 -3.81 -7.79
CA SER A 51 -8.84 -5.12 -7.27
C SER A 51 -7.54 -5.07 -6.46
N ASP A 52 -6.52 -4.39 -6.99
CA ASP A 52 -5.21 -4.24 -6.34
C ASP A 52 -5.33 -3.46 -5.03
N GLN A 53 -6.18 -2.42 -4.97
CA GLN A 53 -6.46 -1.70 -3.72
C GLN A 53 -7.14 -2.59 -2.67
N PHE A 54 -8.13 -3.39 -3.07
CA PHE A 54 -8.78 -4.35 -2.15
C PHE A 54 -7.82 -5.46 -1.68
N GLU A 55 -6.92 -5.91 -2.54
CA GLU A 55 -5.89 -6.89 -2.19
C GLU A 55 -4.83 -6.29 -1.26
N ALA A 56 -4.45 -5.02 -1.48
CA ALA A 56 -3.52 -4.30 -0.61
C ALA A 56 -4.05 -4.10 0.82
N MET A 57 -5.38 -3.98 0.98
CA MET A 57 -6.06 -3.95 2.29
C MET A 57 -6.05 -5.30 3.03
N GLY A 58 -5.65 -6.40 2.38
CA GLY A 58 -5.65 -7.74 2.94
C GLY A 58 -7.04 -8.38 2.81
N LYS A 59 -7.25 -9.12 1.72
CA LYS A 59 -8.53 -9.75 1.29
C LYS A 59 -9.18 -10.70 2.32
N ASN A 60 -8.49 -11.01 3.42
CA ASN A 60 -8.92 -11.89 4.51
C ASN A 60 -8.57 -11.34 5.91
N SER A 61 -8.38 -10.02 6.05
CA SER A 61 -8.06 -9.39 7.33
C SER A 61 -9.31 -8.85 8.02
N LEU A 62 -9.41 -9.06 9.34
CA LEU A 62 -10.48 -8.51 10.17
C LEU A 62 -9.85 -7.59 11.24
N PHE A 63 -10.15 -6.30 11.16
CA PHE A 63 -9.73 -5.34 12.17
C PHE A 63 -10.70 -5.35 13.35
N LEU A 64 -10.20 -5.77 14.52
CA LEU A 64 -10.95 -5.71 15.77
C LEU A 64 -10.56 -4.45 16.52
N VAL A 65 -11.53 -3.57 16.77
CA VAL A 65 -11.34 -2.33 17.55
C VAL A 65 -12.23 -2.40 18.78
N PRO A 66 -11.70 -2.24 20.00
CA PRO A 66 -12.51 -2.31 21.20
C PRO A 66 -13.32 -1.01 21.34
N GLY A 67 -14.58 -1.13 21.79
CA GLY A 67 -15.47 0.00 22.02
C GLY A 67 -16.59 0.12 20.98
N ARG A 68 -17.38 1.19 21.09
CA ARG A 68 -18.49 1.48 20.18
C ARG A 68 -18.01 2.34 19.03
N VAL A 69 -17.72 1.72 17.90
CA VAL A 69 -17.31 2.42 16.65
C VAL A 69 -18.51 3.13 15.99
N LEU A 70 -19.74 2.73 16.34
CA LEU A 70 -20.98 3.27 15.82
C LEU A 70 -21.85 3.80 16.97
N SER A 71 -22.10 5.10 16.99
CA SER A 71 -23.10 5.74 17.85
C SER A 71 -24.08 6.50 16.96
N GLY A 72 -25.35 6.11 16.95
CA GLY A 72 -26.40 6.83 16.20
C GLY A 72 -26.30 6.79 14.67
N GLY A 73 -25.67 5.75 14.07
CA GLY A 73 -25.62 5.59 12.61
C GLY A 73 -24.57 6.43 11.89
N SER A 74 -23.72 7.16 12.62
CA SER A 74 -22.57 7.87 12.09
C SER A 74 -21.27 7.28 12.64
N PHE A 75 -20.24 7.17 11.80
CA PHE A 75 -18.87 6.90 12.24
C PHE A 75 -18.40 8.12 13.03
N THR A 76 -18.57 8.10 14.35
CA THR A 76 -18.04 9.14 15.21
C THR A 76 -16.52 8.99 15.24
N GLY A 77 -15.82 9.84 14.47
CA GLY A 77 -14.37 9.90 14.30
C GLY A 77 -13.58 10.30 15.57
N GLY A 78 -13.95 9.74 16.71
CA GLY A 78 -13.16 9.77 17.92
C GLY A 78 -13.10 8.36 18.47
N VAL A 79 -11.89 7.79 18.54
CA VAL A 79 -11.53 6.73 19.48
C VAL A 79 -11.55 7.34 20.91
N SER A 80 -12.62 8.06 21.23
CA SER A 80 -12.84 8.77 22.48
C SER A 80 -13.94 8.04 23.20
N SER A 81 -13.55 6.92 23.83
CA SER A 81 -14.02 6.42 25.13
C SER A 81 -13.75 4.92 25.20
N ILE A 82 -12.58 4.61 25.76
CA ILE A 82 -12.08 3.30 26.12
C ILE A 82 -13.14 2.55 26.92
N ALA A 83 -13.89 1.65 26.27
CA ALA A 83 -14.75 0.67 26.95
C ALA A 83 -14.18 -0.76 26.84
N GLY A 84 -13.01 -0.93 26.23
CA GLY A 84 -12.27 -2.18 26.23
C GLY A 84 -10.79 -1.93 25.92
N ARG A 85 -9.92 -2.64 26.61
CA ARG A 85 -8.51 -2.79 26.22
C ARG A 85 -8.35 -4.26 25.89
N PHE A 86 -7.80 -4.56 24.72
CA PHE A 86 -7.34 -5.92 24.47
C PHE A 86 -6.16 -6.20 25.38
N ASP A 87 -6.16 -7.35 26.03
CA ASP A 87 -5.02 -7.84 26.79
C ASP A 87 -4.28 -8.97 26.03
N ASP A 88 -3.14 -9.39 26.55
CA ASP A 88 -2.40 -10.51 25.96
C ASP A 88 -3.20 -11.83 26.01
N ARG A 89 -4.19 -11.98 26.90
CA ARG A 89 -5.02 -13.19 26.99
C ARG A 89 -6.01 -13.25 25.82
N ASP A 90 -6.58 -12.13 25.43
CA ASP A 90 -7.42 -11.98 24.24
C ASP A 90 -6.62 -12.38 23.00
N LEU A 91 -5.37 -11.90 22.87
CA LEU A 91 -4.48 -12.27 21.78
C LEU A 91 -4.26 -13.79 21.73
N GLN A 92 -3.97 -14.42 22.87
CA GLN A 92 -3.75 -15.87 22.93
C GLN A 92 -5.02 -16.68 22.65
N THR A 93 -6.19 -16.14 22.99
CA THR A 93 -7.48 -16.78 22.70
C THR A 93 -7.80 -16.69 21.21
N LEU A 94 -7.61 -15.53 20.59
CA LEU A 94 -7.82 -15.32 19.16
C LEU A 94 -6.90 -16.20 18.30
N LYS A 95 -5.65 -16.41 18.72
CA LYS A 95 -4.70 -17.30 18.06
C LYS A 95 -5.13 -18.78 18.05
N LYS A 96 -6.03 -19.19 18.94
CA LYS A 96 -6.53 -20.58 19.04
C LYS A 96 -7.77 -20.84 18.20
N ILE A 97 -8.35 -19.82 17.57
CA ILE A 97 -9.55 -19.97 16.76
C ILE A 97 -9.17 -20.69 15.45
N ASN A 98 -9.92 -21.75 15.13
CA ASN A 98 -9.74 -22.48 13.87
C ASN A 98 -9.95 -21.55 12.67
N ASN A 99 -9.14 -21.72 11.61
CA ASN A 99 -9.12 -20.90 10.39
C ASN A 99 -8.54 -19.48 10.51
N VAL A 100 -7.97 -19.10 11.67
CA VAL A 100 -7.21 -17.85 11.80
C VAL A 100 -5.73 -18.14 11.52
N ILE A 101 -5.22 -17.59 10.41
CA ILE A 101 -3.83 -17.82 9.96
C ILE A 101 -2.83 -16.98 10.78
N GLY A 102 -3.26 -15.81 11.24
CA GLY A 102 -2.42 -14.92 12.04
C GLY A 102 -3.24 -13.89 12.81
N VAL A 103 -2.72 -13.50 13.97
CA VAL A 103 -3.27 -12.41 14.80
C VAL A 103 -2.11 -11.52 15.18
N ALA A 104 -2.21 -10.25 14.80
CA ALA A 104 -1.26 -9.22 15.18
C ALA A 104 -1.97 -8.15 16.02
N PRO A 105 -1.45 -7.79 17.21
CA PRO A 105 -1.94 -6.62 17.92
C PRO A 105 -1.58 -5.38 17.11
N LEU A 106 -2.43 -4.35 17.17
CA LEU A 106 -2.18 -3.12 16.45
C LEU A 106 -2.49 -1.94 17.34
N ALA A 107 -1.48 -1.10 17.59
CA ALA A 107 -1.63 0.19 18.24
C ALA A 107 -1.02 1.28 17.36
N PHE A 108 -1.69 2.42 17.31
CA PHE A 108 -1.27 3.59 16.55
C PHE A 108 -0.91 4.72 17.49
N LYS A 109 0.19 5.40 17.21
CA LYS A 109 0.56 6.63 17.90
C LYS A 109 1.10 7.62 16.88
N SER A 110 0.52 8.82 16.87
CA SER A 110 1.08 9.95 16.14
C SER A 110 2.01 10.70 17.09
N THR A 111 3.27 10.89 16.70
CA THR A 111 4.25 11.58 17.55
C THR A 111 5.34 12.23 16.71
N LYS A 112 6.20 13.00 17.38
CA LYS A 112 7.36 13.61 16.77
C LYS A 112 8.41 12.55 16.43
N ILE A 113 8.86 12.59 15.19
CA ILE A 113 9.90 11.73 14.64
C ILE A 113 11.05 12.60 14.15
N LYS A 114 12.26 12.26 14.58
CA LYS A 114 13.50 12.94 14.21
C LYS A 114 14.47 11.95 13.58
N GLY A 115 14.72 12.13 12.28
CA GLY A 115 15.72 11.39 11.52
C GLY A 115 16.98 12.22 11.28
N LEU A 116 17.73 11.86 10.24
CA LEU A 116 18.99 12.53 9.90
C LEU A 116 18.78 13.87 9.20
N LEU A 117 17.87 13.91 8.23
CA LEU A 117 17.63 15.08 7.38
C LEU A 117 16.41 15.91 7.80
N LYS A 118 15.46 15.30 8.51
CA LYS A 118 14.15 15.89 8.81
C LYS A 118 13.69 15.59 10.24
N GLU A 119 12.94 16.53 10.82
CA GLU A 119 12.18 16.37 12.07
C GLU A 119 10.75 16.84 11.80
N ASP A 120 9.76 15.95 12.02
CA ASP A 120 8.35 16.23 11.74
C ASP A 120 7.44 15.31 12.58
N PHE A 121 6.13 15.55 12.54
CA PHE A 121 5.16 14.58 13.04
C PHE A 121 4.97 13.44 12.04
N GLY A 122 4.77 12.25 12.56
CA GLY A 122 4.36 11.10 11.76
C GLY A 122 3.84 9.98 12.64
N ASP A 123 3.45 8.90 11.98
CA ASP A 123 2.69 7.84 12.62
C ASP A 123 3.53 6.58 12.78
N ILE A 124 3.54 6.06 14.01
CA ILE A 124 4.15 4.78 14.34
C ILE A 124 3.05 3.75 14.64
N MET A 125 3.20 2.58 14.02
CA MET A 125 2.40 1.39 14.22
C MET A 125 3.18 0.41 15.09
N PHE A 126 2.56 0.00 16.17
CA PHE A 126 3.07 -0.96 17.13
C PHE A 126 2.40 -2.30 16.89
N SER A 127 3.18 -3.33 16.52
CA SER A 127 2.63 -4.64 16.15
C SER A 127 3.55 -5.82 16.45
N SER A 128 3.15 -7.03 16.09
CA SER A 128 3.93 -8.28 16.22
C SER A 128 4.63 -8.65 14.91
N GLU A 129 5.52 -9.63 14.98
CA GLU A 129 6.31 -10.10 13.84
C GLU A 129 5.44 -10.57 12.66
N THR A 130 4.27 -11.13 12.97
CA THR A 130 3.29 -11.64 12.00
C THR A 130 2.55 -10.55 11.22
N PHE A 131 2.70 -9.28 11.61
CA PHE A 131 2.01 -8.18 10.95
C PHE A 131 2.41 -8.05 9.48
N SER A 132 3.69 -8.23 9.18
CA SER A 132 4.20 -8.19 7.81
C SER A 132 3.54 -9.24 6.93
N ASP A 133 3.41 -10.47 7.42
CA ASP A 133 2.75 -11.57 6.69
C ASP A 133 1.24 -11.31 6.50
N ILE A 134 0.54 -10.87 7.56
CA ILE A 134 -0.91 -10.61 7.52
C ILE A 134 -1.25 -9.48 6.53
N MET A 135 -0.44 -8.42 6.54
CA MET A 135 -0.64 -7.26 5.69
C MET A 135 0.09 -7.37 4.34
N GLY A 136 0.83 -8.45 4.09
CA GLY A 136 1.64 -8.62 2.87
C GLY A 136 2.63 -7.48 2.65
N LEU A 137 3.34 -7.08 3.71
CA LEU A 137 4.42 -6.09 3.63
C LEU A 137 5.72 -6.79 3.24
N GLU A 138 6.25 -6.45 2.07
CA GLU A 138 7.57 -6.90 1.63
C GLU A 138 8.65 -5.94 2.16
N VAL A 139 9.74 -6.49 2.68
CA VAL A 139 10.91 -5.72 3.09
C VAL A 139 11.90 -5.68 1.94
N ASP A 140 12.23 -4.48 1.45
CA ASP A 140 13.20 -4.31 0.37
C ASP A 140 14.64 -4.46 0.88
N ARG A 141 14.94 -3.83 2.02
CA ARG A 141 16.27 -3.87 2.65
C ARG A 141 16.18 -4.28 4.11
N GLY A 142 17.13 -5.11 4.55
CA GLY A 142 17.22 -5.57 5.94
C GLY A 142 16.21 -6.68 6.24
N ARG A 143 15.51 -6.58 7.37
CA ARG A 143 14.50 -7.55 7.79
C ARG A 143 13.38 -6.89 8.58
N PHE A 144 12.23 -7.55 8.64
CA PHE A 144 11.21 -7.21 9.63
C PHE A 144 11.67 -7.66 11.03
N PHE A 145 11.05 -7.13 12.08
CA PHE A 145 11.34 -7.58 13.45
C PHE A 145 10.76 -8.98 13.70
N ASP A 146 11.44 -9.77 14.52
CA ASP A 146 11.07 -11.17 14.81
C ASP A 146 10.53 -11.35 16.24
N LYS A 147 10.19 -12.60 16.61
CA LYS A 147 9.74 -12.97 17.97
C LYS A 147 10.74 -12.62 19.06
N SER A 148 12.05 -12.69 18.78
CA SER A 148 13.08 -12.31 19.74
C SER A 148 13.09 -10.80 19.95
N ASP A 149 12.91 -9.99 18.91
CA ASP A 149 12.85 -8.54 19.02
C ASP A 149 11.64 -8.10 19.86
N VAL A 150 10.48 -8.72 19.63
CA VAL A 150 9.25 -8.49 20.40
C VAL A 150 9.44 -8.91 21.86
N SER A 151 9.87 -10.15 22.13
CA SER A 151 10.04 -10.62 23.51
C SER A 151 11.10 -9.85 24.31
N LYS A 152 12.18 -9.39 23.67
CA LYS A 152 13.24 -8.60 24.31
C LYS A 152 12.92 -7.10 24.42
N LYS A 153 11.77 -6.65 23.92
CA LYS A 153 11.43 -5.22 23.82
C LYS A 153 12.55 -4.43 23.11
N ALA A 154 13.08 -5.00 22.03
CA ALA A 154 14.18 -4.41 21.30
C ALA A 154 13.74 -3.07 20.71
N LYS A 155 14.56 -2.03 20.89
CA LYS A 155 14.33 -0.69 20.32
C LYS A 155 14.74 -0.67 18.85
N VAL A 156 14.04 -1.46 18.06
CA VAL A 156 14.21 -1.59 16.61
C VAL A 156 12.96 -1.09 15.90
N VAL A 157 13.14 -0.60 14.69
CA VAL A 157 12.04 -0.10 13.86
C VAL A 157 12.28 -0.49 12.41
N VAL A 158 11.19 -0.74 11.70
CA VAL A 158 11.16 -0.89 10.25
C VAL A 158 10.46 0.34 9.71
N VAL A 159 11.01 0.96 8.67
CA VAL A 159 10.47 2.21 8.12
C VAL A 159 9.85 1.98 6.75
N GLY A 160 8.79 2.73 6.44
CA GLY A 160 8.27 2.82 5.09
C GLY A 160 9.26 3.47 4.12
N SER A 161 9.12 3.18 2.83
CA SER A 161 10.02 3.70 1.77
C SER A 161 10.06 5.23 1.76
N LYS A 162 8.94 5.91 2.00
CA LYS A 162 8.89 7.37 2.02
C LYS A 162 9.58 7.96 3.25
N ILE A 163 9.50 7.28 4.40
CA ILE A 163 10.27 7.66 5.59
C ILE A 163 11.77 7.50 5.35
N ALA A 164 12.20 6.43 4.67
CA ALA A 164 13.60 6.23 4.32
C ALA A 164 14.12 7.34 3.39
N GLU A 165 13.35 7.68 2.36
CA GLU A 165 13.68 8.77 1.42
C GLU A 165 13.69 10.14 2.12
N ASP A 166 12.61 10.52 2.81
CA ASP A 166 12.46 11.87 3.38
C ASP A 166 13.44 12.15 4.52
N TYR A 167 13.76 11.14 5.34
CA TYR A 167 14.57 11.33 6.55
C TYR A 167 16.04 10.94 6.38
N TYR A 168 16.38 10.15 5.35
CA TYR A 168 17.74 9.64 5.12
C TYR A 168 18.21 9.71 3.66
N GLY A 169 17.36 10.13 2.72
CA GLY A 169 17.68 10.37 1.31
C GLY A 169 17.79 9.12 0.44
N SER A 170 17.68 7.92 1.03
CA SER A 170 17.62 6.63 0.32
C SER A 170 17.39 5.47 1.32
N ASP A 171 16.93 4.34 0.81
CA ASP A 171 16.79 3.09 1.58
C ASP A 171 18.13 2.61 2.19
N GLU A 172 19.23 2.74 1.44
CA GLU A 172 20.58 2.41 1.91
C GLU A 172 21.09 3.40 2.95
N GLY A 173 20.65 4.66 2.88
CA GLY A 173 20.95 5.69 3.86
C GLY A 173 20.24 5.48 5.20
N ALA A 174 19.08 4.80 5.20
CA ALA A 174 18.26 4.58 6.39
C ALA A 174 18.68 3.35 7.20
N ILE A 175 19.03 2.24 6.55
CA ILE A 175 19.31 0.97 7.23
C ILE A 175 20.49 1.07 8.22
N GLY A 176 20.31 0.54 9.43
CA GLY A 176 21.30 0.56 10.50
C GLY A 176 21.49 1.93 11.18
N LYS A 177 20.84 2.99 10.69
CA LYS A 177 20.85 4.30 11.35
C LYS A 177 19.86 4.35 12.51
N LYS A 178 19.96 5.42 13.28
CA LYS A 178 19.05 5.70 14.39
C LYS A 178 18.00 6.71 13.97
N ILE A 179 16.77 6.48 14.40
CA ILE A 179 15.66 7.42 14.34
C ILE A 179 15.15 7.65 15.76
N THR A 180 14.81 8.88 16.10
CA THR A 180 14.29 9.22 17.43
C THR A 180 12.79 9.41 17.34
N ILE A 181 12.05 8.70 18.17
CA ILE A 181 10.58 8.70 18.21
C ILE A 181 10.20 8.93 19.67
N ASP A 182 9.50 10.03 19.95
CA ASP A 182 9.09 10.40 21.32
C ASP A 182 10.27 10.36 22.33
N ASP A 183 11.39 10.99 21.96
CA ASP A 183 12.67 11.02 22.70
C ASP A 183 13.36 9.66 22.90
N VAL A 184 12.82 8.57 22.35
CA VAL A 184 13.45 7.24 22.36
C VAL A 184 14.15 6.97 21.04
N LYS A 185 15.42 6.56 21.11
CA LYS A 185 16.21 6.17 19.93
C LYS A 185 15.93 4.72 19.55
N PHE A 186 15.45 4.52 18.33
CA PHE A 186 15.28 3.23 17.67
C PHE A 186 16.35 3.02 16.60
N THR A 187 16.73 1.77 16.36
CA THR A 187 17.62 1.40 15.26
C THR A 187 16.79 0.89 14.10
N ILE A 188 17.02 1.44 12.90
CA ILE A 188 16.34 1.02 11.68
C ILE A 188 16.94 -0.33 11.25
N ILE A 189 16.14 -1.39 11.25
CA ILE A 189 16.57 -2.76 10.89
C ILE A 189 15.99 -3.23 9.56
N GLY A 190 15.07 -2.47 8.99
CA GLY A 190 14.51 -2.76 7.67
C GLY A 190 13.81 -1.55 7.05
N VAL A 191 13.69 -1.59 5.73
CA VAL A 191 12.92 -0.65 4.92
C VAL A 191 11.92 -1.46 4.09
N THR A 192 10.63 -1.12 4.16
CA THR A 192 9.62 -1.80 3.36
C THR A 192 9.69 -1.37 1.92
N LYS A 193 9.45 -2.30 1.01
CA LYS A 193 9.21 -1.99 -0.39
C LYS A 193 7.96 -1.12 -0.50
N SER A 194 7.99 -0.11 -1.36
CA SER A 194 6.82 0.73 -1.60
C SER A 194 5.67 -0.14 -2.06
N LYS A 195 4.61 -0.18 -1.23
CA LYS A 195 3.38 -0.89 -1.57
C LYS A 195 2.41 0.03 -2.29
N GLY A 196 2.60 1.35 -2.15
CA GLY A 196 1.60 2.33 -2.54
C GLY A 196 0.36 2.21 -1.64
N GLY A 197 -0.23 3.35 -1.29
CA GLY A 197 -1.36 3.41 -0.38
C GLY A 197 -1.92 4.82 -0.27
N GLY A 198 -2.98 5.01 0.50
CA GLY A 198 -3.65 6.31 0.66
C GLY A 198 -4.73 6.63 -0.39
N GLY A 199 -4.81 5.88 -1.49
CA GLY A 199 -5.91 5.96 -2.43
C GLY A 199 -7.19 5.34 -1.86
N MET A 200 -8.34 6.01 -2.00
CA MET A 200 -9.66 5.50 -1.54
C MET A 200 -9.77 5.25 -0.02
N GLY A 201 -8.94 5.90 0.80
CA GLY A 201 -9.02 5.81 2.27
C GLY A 201 -8.25 4.63 2.90
N GLY A 202 -7.43 3.91 2.14
CA GLY A 202 -6.52 2.89 2.67
C GLY A 202 -5.30 3.50 3.41
N PHE A 203 -4.65 2.70 4.27
CA PHE A 203 -3.44 3.13 4.96
C PHE A 203 -2.27 3.33 3.97
N ASP A 204 -1.56 4.44 4.10
CA ASP A 204 -0.31 4.69 3.36
C ASP A 204 0.90 4.11 4.12
N TYR A 205 1.09 2.80 4.03
CA TYR A 205 2.18 2.07 4.72
C TYR A 205 3.57 2.63 4.44
N ASP A 206 3.77 3.31 3.32
CA ASP A 206 5.06 3.90 2.94
C ASP A 206 5.42 5.10 3.84
N SER A 207 4.43 5.73 4.47
CA SER A 207 4.59 6.84 5.42
C SER A 207 4.61 6.43 6.90
N TYR A 208 4.49 5.13 7.23
CA TYR A 208 4.48 4.64 8.61
C TYR A 208 5.83 4.10 9.07
N LEU A 209 6.00 4.05 10.39
CA LEU A 209 7.06 3.33 11.08
C LEU A 209 6.47 2.14 11.80
N PHE A 210 7.14 0.99 11.80
CA PHE A 210 6.67 -0.23 12.44
C PHE A 210 7.63 -0.64 13.55
N ALA A 211 7.13 -0.78 14.77
CA ALA A 211 7.91 -1.20 15.93
C ALA A 211 7.21 -2.33 16.71
N PRO A 212 7.94 -3.11 17.53
CA PRO A 212 7.35 -4.15 18.36
C PRO A 212 6.35 -3.56 19.38
N TYR A 213 5.16 -4.15 19.48
CA TYR A 213 4.09 -3.65 20.36
C TYR A 213 4.46 -3.58 21.84
N THR A 214 5.47 -4.33 22.27
CA THR A 214 5.98 -4.32 23.64
C THR A 214 6.83 -3.09 24.00
N THR A 215 7.09 -2.22 23.03
CA THR A 215 7.94 -1.02 23.17
C THR A 215 7.14 0.30 23.25
N GLY A 216 5.83 0.26 23.02
CA GLY A 216 4.93 1.41 22.97
C GLY A 216 3.70 1.28 23.86
#